data_AF-A0A6A4R5T9-F1
#
_entry.id   AF-A0A6A4R5T9-F1
#
_cell.length_a   1.000
_cell.length_b   1.000
_cell.length_c   1.000
_cell.angle_alpha   90.00
_cell.angle_beta   90.00
_cell.angle_gamma   90.00
#
_symmetry.space_group_name_H-M   'P 1'
#
loop_
_entity.id
_entity.type
_entity.pdbx_description
1 polymer ?
#
loop_
_entity_poly.entity_id
_entity_poly.type
_entity_poly.pdbx_seq_one_letter_code
_entity_poly.pdbx_strand_id
1 'polypeptide(L)'
;MWRMNKRIVKLIVELLRNRDSAESLVIVASASDLLLRATDGMLVDGIDCTLPQLELLEAAARAVRPVLELGESGLEVANGLSNLLKRRLPVTIRCLSHPSAHARALSTSVLRAVLRIISIRSSLYPPRKNGIHDQCFNLNFIDWQAHIEKCLTWEAHSRLGNGLSIEFLDTTAKELGCQISM
;
A
#
# COMPACT_ATOMS: atom_id res chain seq x y z
N MET A 1 -21.69 6.80 -8.57
CA MET A 1 -20.35 6.55 -7.98
C MET A 1 -19.78 7.88 -7.52
N TRP A 2 -19.46 8.02 -6.22
CA TRP A 2 -18.98 9.27 -5.63
C TRP A 2 -17.47 9.41 -5.83
N ARG A 3 -16.98 10.62 -6.15
CA ARG A 3 -15.56 10.88 -6.41
C ARG A 3 -15.09 12.09 -5.63
N MET A 4 -13.92 11.95 -5.03
CA MET A 4 -13.24 13.05 -4.39
C MET A 4 -12.51 13.90 -5.43
N ASN A 5 -12.53 15.23 -5.26
CA ASN A 5 -11.83 16.14 -6.16
C ASN A 5 -10.31 15.85 -6.13
N LYS A 6 -9.67 15.76 -7.30
CA LYS A 6 -8.22 15.48 -7.42
C LYS A 6 -7.33 16.44 -6.63
N ARG A 7 -7.74 17.71 -6.46
CA ARG A 7 -7.02 18.69 -5.63
C ARG A 7 -7.05 18.33 -4.15
N ILE A 8 -8.16 17.76 -3.68
CA ILE A 8 -8.29 17.28 -2.29
C ILE A 8 -7.41 16.05 -2.10
N VAL A 9 -7.41 15.10 -3.05
CA VAL A 9 -6.54 13.92 -3.00
C VAL A 9 -5.07 14.36 -2.91
N LYS A 10 -4.63 15.30 -3.76
CA LYS A 10 -3.27 15.85 -3.70
C LYS A 10 -2.95 16.53 -2.37
N LEU A 11 -3.89 17.28 -1.80
CA LEU A 11 -3.70 17.88 -0.48
C LEU A 11 -3.49 16.79 0.60
N ILE A 12 -4.28 15.72 0.58
CA ILE A 12 -4.12 14.58 1.48
C ILE A 12 -2.73 13.95 1.32
N VAL A 13 -2.26 13.77 0.07
CA VAL A 13 -0.91 13.25 -0.21
C VAL A 13 0.16 14.11 0.44
N GLU A 14 0.09 15.43 0.26
CA GLU A 14 1.07 16.34 0.84
C GLU A 14 1.04 16.32 2.37
N LEU A 15 -0.15 16.22 2.98
CA LEU A 15 -0.28 16.08 4.44
C LEU A 15 0.30 14.75 4.96
N LEU A 16 0.11 13.64 4.23
CA LEU A 16 0.71 12.34 4.58
C LEU A 16 2.24 12.32 4.41
N ARG A 17 2.78 13.17 3.51
CA ARG A 17 4.22 13.32 3.28
C ARG A 17 4.88 14.31 4.22
N ASN A 18 4.11 15.23 4.81
CA ASN A 18 4.61 16.25 5.71
C ASN A 18 5.19 15.61 6.98
N ARG A 19 6.50 15.76 7.16
CA ARG A 19 7.23 15.25 8.33
C ARG A 19 7.42 16.30 9.41
N ASP A 20 7.09 17.56 9.13
CA ASP A 20 7.33 18.68 10.04
C ASP A 20 6.25 18.78 11.12
N SER A 21 5.11 18.10 10.95
CA SER A 21 4.04 17.99 11.96
C SER A 21 3.54 16.55 12.07
N ALA A 22 3.87 15.89 13.18
CA ALA A 22 3.37 14.56 13.51
C ALA A 22 1.85 14.57 13.70
N GLU A 23 1.29 15.66 14.22
CA GLU A 23 -0.15 15.83 14.44
C GLU A 23 -0.92 15.79 13.12
N SER A 24 -0.44 16.52 12.11
CA SER A 24 -1.06 16.55 10.78
C SER A 24 -1.08 15.16 10.15
N LEU A 25 0.03 14.43 10.27
CA LEU A 25 0.16 13.06 9.80
C LEU A 25 -0.84 12.14 10.51
N VAL A 26 -0.89 12.18 11.85
CA VAL A 26 -1.77 11.34 12.66
C VAL A 26 -3.24 11.63 12.35
N ILE A 27 -3.65 12.90 12.28
CA ILE A 27 -5.03 13.29 11.99
C ILE A 27 -5.47 12.70 10.64
N VAL A 28 -4.66 12.90 9.60
CA VAL A 28 -5.00 12.43 8.25
C VAL A 28 -4.95 10.91 8.16
N ALA A 29 -3.93 10.27 8.73
CA ALA A 29 -3.79 8.82 8.73
C ALA A 29 -4.88 8.12 9.54
N SER A 30 -5.42 8.76 10.57
CA SER A 30 -6.54 8.24 11.37
C SER A 30 -7.88 8.32 10.63
N ALA A 31 -8.00 9.18 9.62
CA ALA A 31 -9.23 9.39 8.86
C ALA A 31 -9.47 8.28 7.80
N SER A 32 -9.61 7.04 8.24
CA SER A 32 -9.70 5.86 7.36
C SER A 32 -10.83 5.94 6.31
N ASP A 33 -12.01 6.46 6.67
CA ASP A 33 -13.11 6.66 5.71
C ASP A 33 -12.72 7.64 4.59
N LEU A 34 -12.10 8.76 4.96
CA LEU A 34 -11.63 9.76 4.01
C LEU A 34 -10.62 9.14 3.04
N LEU A 35 -9.64 8.38 3.54
CA LEU A 35 -8.62 7.74 2.71
C LEU A 35 -9.20 6.65 1.78
N LEU A 36 -10.16 5.86 2.27
CA LEU A 36 -10.86 4.87 1.44
C LEU A 36 -11.59 5.58 0.29
N ARG A 37 -12.34 6.63 0.62
CA ARG A 37 -13.09 7.45 -0.33
C ARG A 37 -12.20 8.21 -1.31
N ALA A 38 -11.02 8.65 -0.87
CA ALA A 38 -10.03 9.31 -1.72
C ALA A 38 -9.40 8.35 -2.75
N THR A 39 -9.46 7.05 -2.50
CA THR A 39 -8.94 5.99 -3.38
C THR A 39 -10.03 5.26 -4.17
N ASP A 40 -11.29 5.65 -4.03
CA ASP A 40 -12.39 5.11 -4.84
C ASP A 40 -12.29 5.57 -6.31
N GLY A 41 -12.76 4.73 -7.23
CA GLY A 41 -12.75 5.02 -8.67
C GLY A 41 -11.41 4.79 -9.38
N MET A 42 -10.42 4.22 -8.69
CA MET A 42 -9.15 3.83 -9.32
C MET A 42 -9.41 2.85 -10.47
N LEU A 43 -8.80 3.11 -11.65
CA LEU A 43 -9.03 2.43 -12.94
C LEU A 43 -10.40 2.65 -13.61
N VAL A 44 -11.37 3.31 -12.98
CA VAL A 44 -12.69 3.53 -13.61
C VAL A 44 -12.67 4.71 -14.59
N ASP A 45 -11.75 5.66 -14.44
CA ASP A 45 -11.70 6.93 -15.18
C ASP A 45 -10.44 7.17 -16.00
N GLY A 46 -9.65 6.11 -16.21
CA GLY A 46 -8.36 6.21 -16.87
C GLY A 46 -7.29 6.88 -15.99
N ILE A 47 -6.36 7.59 -16.64
CA ILE A 47 -5.10 8.06 -16.03
C ILE A 47 -5.31 9.15 -14.98
N ASP A 48 -6.26 10.08 -15.21
CA ASP A 48 -6.37 11.35 -14.49
C ASP A 48 -6.83 11.18 -13.04
N CYS A 49 -7.56 10.10 -12.77
CA CYS A 49 -7.95 9.71 -11.41
C CYS A 49 -6.94 8.74 -10.81
N THR A 50 -6.49 7.75 -11.60
CA THR A 50 -5.59 6.68 -11.14
C THR A 50 -4.28 7.22 -10.56
N LEU A 51 -3.68 8.25 -11.16
CA LEU A 51 -2.38 8.76 -10.70
C LEU A 51 -2.44 9.41 -9.30
N PRO A 52 -3.30 10.41 -9.02
CA PRO A 52 -3.44 10.96 -7.66
C PRO A 52 -3.74 9.90 -6.58
N GLN A 53 -4.50 8.87 -6.95
CA GLN A 53 -4.88 7.79 -6.03
C GLN A 53 -3.69 6.88 -5.72
N LEU A 54 -2.88 6.54 -6.73
CA LEU A 54 -1.62 5.82 -6.53
C LEU A 54 -0.61 6.66 -5.73
N GLU A 55 -0.55 7.98 -5.92
CA GLU A 55 0.30 8.88 -5.11
C GLU A 55 -0.11 8.85 -3.63
N LEU A 56 -1.42 8.84 -3.37
CA LEU A 56 -1.97 8.71 -2.01
C LEU A 56 -1.60 7.37 -1.40
N LEU A 57 -1.75 6.26 -2.14
CA LEU A 57 -1.36 4.94 -1.66
C LEU A 57 0.15 4.85 -1.37
N GLU A 58 0.98 5.48 -2.18
CA GLU A 58 2.42 5.53 -1.92
C GLU A 58 2.73 6.32 -0.65
N ALA A 59 2.10 7.49 -0.48
CA ALA A 59 2.24 8.30 0.72
C ALA A 59 1.75 7.55 1.97
N ALA A 60 0.62 6.87 1.89
CA ALA A 60 0.10 6.02 2.96
C ALA A 60 1.07 4.90 3.33
N ALA A 61 1.63 4.18 2.35
CA ALA A 61 2.64 3.14 2.60
C ALA A 61 3.89 3.68 3.30
N ARG A 62 4.35 4.87 2.90
CA ARG A 62 5.52 5.53 3.51
C ARG A 62 5.21 6.13 4.89
N ALA A 63 3.97 6.49 5.16
CA ALA A 63 3.49 7.03 6.43
C ALA A 63 3.41 5.98 7.54
N VAL A 64 3.30 4.68 7.21
CA VAL A 64 3.23 3.60 8.20
C VAL A 64 4.41 3.64 9.17
N ARG A 65 5.63 3.86 8.68
CA ARG A 65 6.83 3.89 9.54
C ARG A 65 6.84 5.07 10.53
N PRO A 66 6.75 6.33 10.09
CA PRO A 66 6.71 7.46 11.02
C PRO A 66 5.58 7.34 12.04
N VAL A 67 4.43 6.81 11.64
CA VAL A 67 3.31 6.58 12.55
C VAL A 67 3.66 5.50 13.59
N LEU A 68 4.29 4.39 13.20
CA LEU A 68 4.75 3.36 14.15
C LEU A 68 5.81 3.87 15.13
N GLU A 69 6.64 4.83 14.72
CA GLU A 69 7.66 5.45 15.59
C GLU A 69 7.04 6.27 16.74
N LEU A 70 5.73 6.56 16.71
CA LEU A 70 4.97 7.20 17.80
C LEU A 70 4.57 6.23 18.93
N GLY A 71 4.98 4.96 18.86
CA GLY A 71 4.70 3.95 19.90
C GLY A 71 3.26 3.44 19.86
N GLU A 72 2.70 3.10 21.03
CA GLU A 72 1.37 2.47 21.15
C GLU A 72 0.26 3.32 20.50
N SER A 73 0.32 4.64 20.65
CA SER A 73 -0.64 5.58 20.06
C SER A 73 -0.68 5.55 18.52
N GLY A 74 0.45 5.24 17.89
CA GLY A 74 0.55 5.12 16.44
C GLY A 74 0.08 3.78 15.89
N LEU A 75 -0.07 2.76 16.73
CA LEU A 75 -0.32 1.40 16.28
C LEU A 75 -1.66 1.24 15.57
N GLU A 76 -2.73 1.81 16.13
CA GLU A 76 -4.06 1.77 15.52
C GLU A 76 -4.09 2.52 14.18
N VAL A 77 -3.40 3.65 14.12
CA VAL A 77 -3.27 4.46 12.91
C VAL A 77 -2.50 3.71 11.82
N ALA A 78 -1.39 3.06 12.17
CA ALA A 78 -0.61 2.23 11.26
C ALA A 78 -1.42 1.01 10.76
N ASN A 79 -2.26 0.42 11.61
CA ASN A 79 -3.19 -0.64 11.23
C ASN A 79 -4.24 -0.12 10.24
N GLY A 80 -4.79 1.08 10.44
CA GLY A 80 -5.71 1.74 9.52
C GLY A 80 -5.09 1.92 8.13
N LEU A 81 -3.88 2.48 8.06
CA LEU A 81 -3.12 2.63 6.82
C LEU A 81 -2.83 1.28 6.14
N SER A 82 -2.42 0.28 6.93
CA SER A 82 -2.16 -1.08 6.42
C SER A 82 -3.42 -1.74 5.84
N ASN A 83 -4.58 -1.54 6.48
CA ASN A 83 -5.86 -2.03 5.98
C ASN A 83 -6.28 -1.34 4.69
N LEU A 84 -6.06 -0.03 4.56
CA LEU A 84 -6.27 0.70 3.30
C LEU A 84 -5.44 0.09 2.17
N LEU A 85 -4.13 -0.07 2.40
CA LEU A 85 -3.20 -0.65 1.43
C LEU A 85 -3.61 -2.06 1.02
N LYS A 86 -4.02 -2.89 1.99
CA LYS A 86 -4.46 -4.27 1.74
C LYS A 86 -5.72 -4.30 0.88
N ARG A 87 -6.68 -3.41 1.15
CA ARG A 87 -7.92 -3.29 0.35
C ARG A 87 -7.66 -2.80 -1.07
N ARG A 88 -6.64 -1.97 -1.28
CA ARG A 88 -6.28 -1.43 -2.61
C ARG A 88 -5.18 -2.22 -3.32
N LEU A 89 -4.72 -3.33 -2.73
CA LEU A 89 -3.66 -4.14 -3.32
C LEU A 89 -4.03 -4.73 -4.71
N PRO A 90 -5.21 -5.37 -4.91
CA PRO A 90 -5.53 -5.96 -6.22
C PRO A 90 -5.55 -4.94 -7.35
N VAL A 91 -6.13 -3.77 -7.10
CA VAL A 91 -6.22 -2.70 -8.09
C VAL A 91 -4.86 -2.03 -8.33
N THR A 92 -3.99 -1.96 -7.31
CA THR A 92 -2.59 -1.52 -7.48
C THR A 92 -1.80 -2.49 -8.36
N ILE A 93 -1.97 -3.80 -8.18
CA ILE A 93 -1.34 -4.83 -9.03
C ILE A 93 -1.85 -4.77 -10.46
N ARG A 94 -3.16 -4.57 -10.65
CA ARG A 94 -3.74 -4.37 -11.99
C ARG A 94 -3.14 -3.14 -12.71
N CYS A 95 -2.78 -2.10 -11.97
CA CYS A 95 -2.11 -0.91 -12.52
C CYS A 95 -0.68 -1.19 -13.05
N LEU A 96 -0.05 -2.32 -12.69
CA LEU A 96 1.23 -2.74 -13.29
C LEU A 96 1.11 -3.05 -14.78
N SER A 97 -0.10 -3.37 -15.25
CA SER A 97 -0.38 -3.58 -16.67
C SER A 97 -1.06 -2.38 -17.33
N HIS A 98 -1.06 -1.21 -16.67
CA HIS A 98 -1.70 -0.01 -17.19
C HIS A 98 -0.93 0.52 -18.42
N PRO A 99 -1.61 1.08 -19.45
CA PRO A 99 -0.92 1.63 -20.64
C PRO A 99 0.11 2.73 -20.31
N SER A 100 -0.18 3.53 -19.28
CA SER A 100 0.74 4.55 -18.77
C SER A 100 1.96 3.97 -18.08
N ALA A 101 3.15 4.29 -18.59
CA ALA A 101 4.41 3.99 -17.90
C ALA A 101 4.48 4.62 -16.51
N HIS A 102 3.91 5.81 -16.32
CA HIS A 102 3.93 6.49 -15.03
C HIS A 102 3.06 5.77 -13.99
N ALA A 103 1.87 5.30 -14.38
CA ALA A 103 1.02 4.51 -13.50
C ALA A 103 1.73 3.20 -13.10
N ARG A 104 2.36 2.49 -14.06
CA ARG A 104 3.13 1.27 -13.77
C ARG A 104 4.24 1.55 -12.75
N ALA A 105 5.08 2.56 -13.01
CA ALA A 105 6.20 2.92 -12.14
C ALA A 105 5.74 3.27 -10.72
N LEU A 106 4.65 4.05 -10.62
CA LEU A 106 4.10 4.44 -9.32
C LEU A 106 3.49 3.25 -8.57
N SER A 107 2.77 2.35 -9.25
CA SER A 107 2.29 1.11 -8.67
C SER A 107 3.42 0.22 -8.16
N THR A 108 4.51 0.07 -8.91
CA THR A 108 5.72 -0.63 -8.43
C THR A 108 6.30 0.07 -7.20
N SER A 109 6.30 1.41 -7.15
CA SER A 109 6.76 2.17 -5.97
C SER A 109 5.89 1.91 -4.74
N VAL A 110 4.56 1.87 -4.89
CA VAL A 110 3.62 1.51 -3.82
C VAL A 110 3.95 0.11 -3.28
N LEU A 111 4.06 -0.89 -4.15
CA LEU A 111 4.34 -2.28 -3.74
C LEU A 111 5.69 -2.40 -3.02
N ARG A 112 6.72 -1.72 -3.52
CA ARG A 112 8.03 -1.67 -2.86
C ARG A 112 7.95 -1.01 -1.49
N ALA A 113 7.19 0.08 -1.35
CA ALA A 113 6.97 0.74 -0.07
C ALA A 113 6.21 -0.18 0.91
N VAL A 114 5.22 -0.92 0.43
CA VAL A 114 4.49 -1.93 1.21
C VAL A 114 5.42 -3.05 1.70
N LEU A 115 6.27 -3.61 0.84
CA LEU A 115 7.24 -4.64 1.25
C LEU A 115 8.23 -4.12 2.31
N ARG A 116 8.59 -2.83 2.27
CA ARG A 116 9.45 -2.23 3.30
C ARG A 116 8.80 -2.21 4.69
N ILE A 117 7.46 -2.19 4.78
CA ILE A 117 6.73 -2.30 6.06
C ILE A 117 7.15 -3.58 6.81
N ILE A 118 7.37 -4.68 6.09
CA ILE A 118 7.84 -5.97 6.65
C ILE A 118 9.19 -5.79 7.37
N SER A 119 10.14 -5.10 6.73
CA SER A 119 11.51 -4.93 7.24
C SER A 119 11.59 -4.06 8.49
N ILE A 120 10.77 -3.02 8.57
CA ILE A 120 10.75 -2.07 9.70
C ILE A 120 10.46 -2.80 11.02
N ARG A 121 9.49 -3.72 11.01
CA ARG A 121 9.12 -4.47 12.21
C ARG A 121 10.24 -5.39 12.71
N SER A 122 10.99 -6.02 11.80
CA SER A 122 12.15 -6.85 12.16
C SER A 122 13.23 -6.05 12.91
N SER A 123 13.33 -4.73 12.66
CA SER A 123 14.29 -3.85 13.33
C SER A 123 13.79 -3.26 14.65
N LEU A 124 12.49 -2.92 14.76
CA LEU A 124 11.92 -2.37 15.99
C LEU A 124 11.67 -3.46 17.06
N TYR A 125 11.41 -4.69 16.64
CA TYR A 125 11.08 -5.81 17.53
C TYR A 125 11.89 -7.06 17.15
N PRO A 126 13.20 -7.12 17.44
CA PRO A 126 13.96 -8.34 17.28
C PRO A 126 13.39 -9.45 18.19
N PRO A 127 13.46 -10.74 17.80
CA PRO A 127 13.03 -11.84 18.66
C PRO A 127 13.84 -11.83 19.96
N ARG A 128 13.22 -11.40 21.07
CA ARG A 128 13.85 -11.41 22.40
C ARG A 128 13.95 -12.86 22.87
N LYS A 129 15.18 -13.28 23.19
CA LYS A 129 15.55 -14.66 23.54
C LYS A 129 15.06 -15.18 24.90
N ASN A 130 14.44 -14.37 25.77
CA ASN A 130 14.09 -14.80 27.12
C ASN A 130 12.59 -14.64 27.40
N GLY A 131 11.97 -15.75 27.78
CA GLY A 131 10.55 -15.88 28.06
C GLY A 131 10.14 -15.12 29.31
N ILE A 132 9.42 -14.01 29.12
CA ILE A 132 8.34 -13.59 30.00
C ILE A 132 7.21 -13.13 29.06
N HIS A 133 6.04 -13.68 29.32
CA HIS A 133 4.88 -13.70 28.44
C HIS A 133 4.16 -12.34 28.45
N ASP A 134 4.69 -11.33 27.76
CA ASP A 134 3.93 -10.11 27.46
C ASP A 134 3.14 -10.30 26.16
N GLN A 135 1.85 -10.63 26.32
CA GLN A 135 0.88 -10.78 25.23
C GLN A 135 0.48 -9.43 24.58
N CYS A 136 1.36 -8.42 24.57
CA CYS A 136 0.96 -7.05 24.25
C CYS A 136 0.86 -6.73 22.75
N PHE A 137 1.36 -7.57 21.83
CA PHE A 137 1.25 -7.26 20.40
C PHE A 137 0.94 -8.48 19.53
N ASN A 138 -0.23 -9.09 19.76
CA ASN A 138 -0.92 -9.91 18.76
C ASN A 138 -1.42 -9.01 17.61
N LEU A 139 -0.49 -8.42 16.87
CA LEU A 139 -0.81 -7.74 15.61
C LEU A 139 -1.09 -8.81 14.57
N ASN A 140 -2.28 -8.76 13.96
CA ASN A 140 -2.61 -9.52 12.76
C ASN A 140 -1.53 -9.26 11.70
N PHE A 141 -0.57 -10.16 11.62
CA PHE A 141 0.57 -10.08 10.73
C PHE A 141 0.05 -10.18 9.30
N ILE A 142 -0.03 -9.04 8.61
CA ILE A 142 -0.26 -9.04 7.17
C ILE A 142 1.07 -9.50 6.58
N ASP A 143 1.10 -10.76 6.16
CA ASP A 143 2.16 -11.27 5.32
C ASP A 143 2.05 -10.59 3.94
N TRP A 144 2.65 -9.40 3.84
CA TRP A 144 2.59 -8.57 2.66
C TRP A 144 3.17 -9.28 1.45
N GLN A 145 4.22 -10.09 1.64
CA GLN A 145 4.81 -10.88 0.57
C GLN A 145 3.76 -11.86 0.01
N ALA A 146 3.19 -12.71 0.87
CA ALA A 146 2.18 -13.68 0.44
C ALA A 146 0.93 -13.02 -0.16
N HIS A 147 0.50 -11.87 0.39
CA HIS A 147 -0.62 -11.11 -0.15
C HIS A 147 -0.33 -10.54 -1.54
N ILE A 148 0.87 -10.01 -1.76
CA ILE A 148 1.31 -9.49 -3.08
C ILE A 148 1.41 -10.63 -4.09
N GLU A 149 2.06 -11.73 -3.73
CA GLU A 149 2.22 -12.91 -4.60
C GLU A 149 0.87 -13.53 -5.00
N LYS A 150 -0.07 -13.63 -4.04
CA LYS A 150 -1.42 -14.11 -4.32
C LYS A 150 -2.15 -13.21 -5.33
N CYS A 151 -2.05 -11.90 -5.17
CA CYS A 151 -2.70 -10.96 -6.09
C CYS A 151 -2.00 -10.89 -7.45
N LEU A 152 -0.67 -11.01 -7.51
CA LEU A 152 0.09 -11.09 -8.76
C LEU A 152 -0.30 -12.35 -9.54
N THR A 153 -0.37 -13.50 -8.86
CA THR A 153 -0.80 -14.77 -9.43
C THR A 153 -2.21 -14.66 -10.02
N TRP A 154 -3.16 -14.12 -9.24
CA TRP A 154 -4.53 -13.97 -9.70
C TRP A 154 -4.65 -13.05 -10.93
N GLU A 155 -3.95 -11.91 -10.93
CA GLU A 155 -3.95 -11.00 -12.09
C GLU A 155 -3.26 -11.65 -13.29
N ALA A 156 -2.16 -12.38 -13.11
CA ALA A 156 -1.49 -13.10 -14.19
C ALA A 156 -2.42 -14.12 -14.85
N HIS A 157 -3.12 -14.95 -14.05
CA HIS A 157 -4.13 -15.88 -14.55
C HIS A 157 -5.28 -15.17 -15.26
N SER A 158 -5.78 -14.07 -14.70
CA SER A 158 -6.83 -13.27 -15.33
C SER A 158 -6.40 -12.75 -16.70
N ARG A 159 -5.17 -12.25 -16.83
CA ARG A 159 -4.64 -11.74 -18.10
C ARG A 159 -4.42 -12.85 -19.12
N LEU A 160 -3.80 -13.95 -18.73
CA LEU A 160 -3.60 -15.11 -19.60
C LEU A 160 -4.92 -15.68 -20.11
N GLY A 161 -5.92 -15.82 -19.23
CA GLY A 161 -7.26 -16.26 -19.60
C GLY A 161 -7.97 -15.34 -20.61
N ASN A 162 -7.56 -14.07 -20.68
CA ASN A 162 -8.04 -13.08 -21.66
C ASN A 162 -7.08 -12.89 -22.86
N GLY A 163 -6.04 -13.73 -23.00
CA GLY A 163 -5.06 -13.62 -24.09
C GLY A 163 -4.14 -12.40 -24.01
N LEU A 164 -4.00 -11.78 -22.82
CA LEU A 164 -3.17 -10.59 -22.60
C LEU A 164 -1.78 -10.97 -22.07
N SER A 165 -0.76 -10.18 -22.44
CA SER A 165 0.61 -10.35 -21.93
C SER A 165 0.70 -10.06 -20.42
N ILE A 166 1.58 -10.82 -19.74
CA ILE A 166 1.95 -10.67 -18.34
C ILE A 166 3.38 -10.14 -18.13
N GLU A 167 4.06 -9.69 -19.20
CA GLU A 167 5.47 -9.28 -19.16
C GLU A 167 5.77 -8.23 -18.07
N PHE A 168 4.92 -7.21 -17.94
CA PHE A 168 5.08 -6.20 -16.90
C PHE A 168 4.89 -6.76 -15.48
N LEU A 169 3.99 -7.73 -15.30
CA LEU A 169 3.76 -8.38 -14.01
C LEU A 169 4.97 -9.23 -13.64
N ASP A 170 5.48 -10.06 -14.56
CA ASP A 170 6.64 -10.92 -14.34
C ASP A 170 7.91 -10.11 -14.05
N THR A 171 8.16 -9.05 -14.83
CA THR A 171 9.28 -8.13 -14.61
C THR A 171 9.20 -7.48 -13.23
N THR A 172 8.02 -6.98 -12.86
CA THR A 172 7.82 -6.33 -11.55
C THR A 172 7.93 -7.33 -10.41
N ALA A 173 7.39 -8.55 -10.55
CA ALA A 173 7.48 -9.59 -9.55
C ALA A 173 8.95 -9.93 -9.24
N LYS A 174 9.77 -10.12 -10.29
CA LYS A 174 11.22 -10.33 -10.15
C LYS A 174 11.92 -9.17 -9.45
N GLU A 175 11.59 -7.93 -9.81
CA GLU A 175 12.16 -6.74 -9.19
C GLU A 175 11.82 -6.64 -7.69
N LEU A 176 10.60 -7.04 -7.32
CA LEU A 176 10.14 -7.03 -5.93
C LEU A 176 10.55 -8.27 -5.13
N GLY A 177 11.16 -9.28 -5.77
CA GLY A 177 11.47 -10.57 -5.15
C GLY A 177 10.23 -11.40 -4.83
N CYS A 178 9.15 -11.22 -5.59
CA CYS A 178 7.89 -11.97 -5.48
C CYS A 178 7.81 -13.08 -6.53
N GLN A 179 7.10 -14.15 -6.20
CA GLN A 179 6.82 -15.25 -7.13
C GLN A 179 5.41 -15.18 -7.70
N ILE A 180 5.28 -15.52 -8.98
CA ILE A 180 4.00 -15.76 -9.66
C ILE A 180 3.87 -17.27 -9.84
N SER A 181 2.88 -17.87 -9.18
CA SER A 181 2.60 -19.30 -9.33
C SER A 181 1.69 -19.49 -10.54
N MET A 182 2.25 -20.02 -11.63
CA MET A 182 1.51 -20.30 -12.86
C MET A 182 0.59 -21.51 -12.71
#